data_AF-A0A962LF42-F1
#
_entry.id   AF-A0A962LF42-F1
#
_cell.length_a   1.000
_cell.length_b   1.000
_cell.length_c   1.000
_cell.angle_alpha   90.00
_cell.angle_beta   90.00
_cell.angle_gamma   90.00
#
_symmetry.space_group_name_H-M   'P 1'
#
loop_
_entity.id
_entity.type
_entity.pdbx_description
1 polymer ?
#
loop_
_entity_poly.entity_id
_entity_poly.type
_entity_poly.pdbx_seq_one_letter_code
_entity_poly.pdbx_strand_id
1 'polypeptide(L)' 'MKATVKWADGAMFVGESGSGHSVVMDGPADLGGRNLGPRPMEMLRRGTGGCASYDVLSMLKKSRQAV' A
#
# COMPACT_ATOMS: atom_id res chain seq x y z
N MET A 1 10.51 9.76 6.16
CA MET A 1 9.75 9.05 5.10
C MET A 1 9.20 10.09 4.15
N LYS A 2 9.61 10.05 2.87
CA LYS A 2 8.95 10.80 1.80
C LYS A 2 8.27 9.78 0.90
N ALA A 3 7.03 10.03 0.53
CA ALA A 3 6.32 9.29 -0.50
C ALA A 3 5.70 10.33 -1.43
N THR A 4 5.70 10.06 -2.73
CA THR A 4 5.03 10.91 -3.71
C THR A 4 3.91 10.12 -4.36
N VAL A 5 2.83 10.80 -4.72
CA VAL A 5 1.73 10.21 -5.47
C VAL A 5 1.60 11.01 -6.76
N LYS A 6 1.69 10.31 -7.89
CA LYS A 6 1.53 10.88 -9.23
C LYS A 6 0.24 10.34 -9.81
N TRP A 7 -0.60 11.23 -10.31
CA TRP A 7 -1.74 10.83 -11.13
C TRP A 7 -1.23 10.45 -12.52
N ALA A 8 -1.67 9.31 -13.05
CA ALA A 8 -1.23 8.80 -14.34
C ALA A 8 -2.27 9.05 -15.43
N ASP A 9 -3.45 8.45 -15.28
CA ASP A 9 -4.54 8.54 -16.26
C ASP A 9 -5.86 8.06 -15.63
N GLY A 10 -7.01 8.62 -16.03
CA GLY A 10 -8.31 8.25 -15.46
C GLY A 10 -8.34 8.28 -13.93
N ALA A 11 -8.69 7.16 -13.30
CA ALA A 11 -8.62 6.98 -11.83
C ALA A 11 -7.36 6.23 -11.36
N MET A 12 -6.29 6.20 -12.15
CA MET A 12 -5.02 5.53 -11.85
C MET A 12 -4.00 6.47 -11.22
N PHE A 13 -3.34 5.98 -10.17
CA PHE A 13 -2.30 6.67 -9.42
C PHE A 13 -1.07 5.77 -9.26
N VAL A 14 0.11 6.38 -9.30
CA VAL A 14 1.39 5.73 -9.00
C VAL A 14 1.98 6.36 -7.76
N GLY A 15 2.10 5.58 -6.70
CA GLY A 15 2.81 5.95 -5.49
C GLY A 15 4.28 5.56 -5.58
N GLU A 16 5.18 6.48 -5.31
CA GLU A 16 6.63 6.23 -5.24
C GLU A 16 7.08 6.35 -3.79
N SER A 17 7.62 5.26 -3.24
CA SER A 17 8.18 5.24 -1.90
C SER A 17 9.56 5.91 -1.89
N GLY A 18 9.94 6.50 -0.77
CA GLY A 18 11.29 7.02 -0.59
C GLY A 18 12.38 5.94 -0.57
N SER A 19 12.01 4.65 -0.62
CA SER A 19 12.92 3.51 -0.81
C SER A 19 13.06 3.10 -2.29
N GLY A 20 12.53 3.89 -3.23
CA GLY A 20 12.64 3.64 -4.67
C GLY A 20 11.65 2.61 -5.23
N HIS A 21 10.61 2.25 -4.48
CA HIS A 21 9.59 1.29 -4.94
C HIS A 21 8.37 2.03 -5.46
N SER A 22 7.85 1.60 -6.61
CA SER A 22 6.59 2.13 -7.15
C SER A 22 5.45 1.16 -6.92
N VAL A 23 4.29 1.69 -6.55
CA VAL A 23 3.05 0.96 -6.37
C VAL A 23 1.95 1.62 -7.18
N VAL A 24 1.22 0.81 -7.94
CA VAL A 24 0.06 1.26 -8.71
C VAL A 24 -1.19 1.12 -7.86
N MET A 25 -2.04 2.14 -7.89
CA MET A 25 -3.39 2.13 -7.33
C MET A 25 -4.36 2.56 -8.43
N ASP A 26 -5.51 1.92 -8.52
CA ASP A 26 -6.48 2.21 -9.57
C ASP A 26 -7.92 2.15 -9.07
N GLY A 27 -8.76 2.97 -9.67
CA GLY A 27 -10.19 2.99 -9.41
C GLY A 27 -10.93 1.88 -10.15
N PRO A 28 -12.21 1.67 -9.81
CA PRO A 28 -13.08 0.78 -10.57
C PRO A 28 -13.44 1.39 -11.94
N ALA A 29 -13.82 0.53 -12.89
CA ALA A 29 -14.03 0.92 -14.28
C ALA A 29 -15.21 1.89 -14.49
N ASP A 30 -16.22 1.81 -13.64
CA ASP A 30 -17.40 2.69 -13.61
C ASP A 30 -17.07 4.14 -13.21
N LEU A 31 -15.94 4.36 -12.51
CA LEU A 31 -15.46 5.67 -12.09
C LEU A 31 -14.25 6.16 -12.92
N GLY A 32 -14.05 5.58 -14.10
CA GLY A 32 -12.96 5.97 -15.02
C GLY A 32 -11.59 5.35 -14.69
N GLY A 33 -11.54 4.34 -13.81
CA GLY A 33 -10.36 3.52 -13.60
C GLY A 33 -10.25 2.38 -14.61
N ARG A 34 -9.16 1.62 -14.54
CA ARG A 34 -8.94 0.42 -15.38
C ARG A 34 -8.92 -0.86 -14.55
N ASN A 35 -9.16 -0.75 -13.24
CA ASN A 35 -9.07 -1.85 -12.28
C ASN A 35 -7.73 -2.61 -12.34
N LEU A 36 -6.63 -1.90 -12.63
CA LEU A 36 -5.27 -2.46 -12.77
C LEU A 36 -4.50 -2.52 -11.44
N GLY A 37 -5.09 -2.06 -10.36
CA GLY A 37 -4.47 -2.03 -9.04
C GLY A 37 -5.52 -1.94 -7.93
N PRO A 38 -5.10 -2.12 -6.67
CA PRO A 38 -5.99 -1.92 -5.54
C PRO A 38 -6.45 -0.46 -5.48
N ARG A 39 -7.66 -0.25 -4.95
CA ARG A 39 -8.16 1.11 -4.73
C ARG A 39 -7.29 1.78 -3.65
N PRO A 40 -7.10 3.10 -3.69
CA PRO A 40 -6.30 3.82 -2.67
C PRO A 40 -6.75 3.51 -1.23
N MET A 41 -8.06 3.40 -1.00
CA MET A 41 -8.61 3.05 0.32
C MET A 41 -8.33 1.59 0.74
N GLU A 42 -8.29 0.65 -0.20
CA GLU A 42 -7.90 -0.73 0.08
C GLU A 42 -6.40 -0.81 0.39
N MET A 43 -5.58 -0.04 -0.35
CA MET A 43 -4.15 0.06 -0.12
C MET A 43 -3.85 0.65 1.26
N LEU A 44 -4.58 1.68 1.68
CA LEU A 44 -4.43 2.28 3.03
C LEU A 44 -4.69 1.22 4.12
N ARG A 45 -5.79 0.48 4.02
CA ARG A 45 -6.14 -0.57 5.00
C ARG A 45 -5.11 -1.69 5.02
N ARG A 46 -4.62 -2.12 3.84
CA ARG A 46 -3.51 -3.09 3.73
C ARG A 46 -2.24 -2.57 4.39
N GLY A 47 -1.91 -1.29 4.18
CA GLY A 47 -0.77 -0.62 4.81
C GLY A 47 -0.90 -0.63 6.34
N THR A 48 -2.04 -0.22 6.89
CA THR A 48 -2.30 -0.23 8.34
C THR A 48 -2.19 -1.64 8.93
N GLY A 49 -2.83 -2.63 8.28
CA GLY A 49 -2.74 -4.03 8.71
C GLY A 49 -1.32 -4.59 8.66
N GLY A 50 -0.55 -4.22 7.63
CA GLY A 50 0.86 -4.56 7.50
C GLY A 50 1.72 -3.96 8.61
N CYS A 51 1.53 -2.67 8.93
CA CYS A 51 2.24 -2.01 10.03
C CYS A 51 1.92 -2.66 11.38
N ALA A 52 0.64 -2.89 11.69
CA ALA A 52 0.24 -3.52 12.94
C ALA A 52 0.80 -4.95 13.07
N SER A 53 0.75 -5.73 12.00
CA SER A 53 1.29 -7.10 11.98
C SER A 53 2.81 -7.10 12.16
N TYR A 54 3.51 -6.13 11.57
CA TYR A 54 4.95 -5.98 11.73
C TYR A 54 5.34 -5.74 13.19
N ASP A 55 4.59 -4.92 13.92
CA ASP A 55 4.83 -4.66 15.33
C ASP A 55 4.65 -5.93 16.18
N VAL A 56 3.57 -6.68 15.94
CA VAL A 56 3.31 -7.96 16.63
C VAL A 56 4.42 -8.97 16.36
N LEU A 57 4.81 -9.15 15.08
CA LEU A 57 5.90 -10.06 14.70
C LEU A 57 7.24 -9.63 15.33
N SER A 58 7.51 -8.32 15.39
CA SER A 58 8.70 -7.77 16.04
C SER A 58 8.73 -8.09 17.53
N MET A 59 7.59 -7.96 18.23
CA MET A 59 7.47 -8.33 19.64
C MET A 59 7.69 -9.83 19.85
N LEU A 60 7.01 -10.69 19.09
CA LEU A 60 7.13 -12.14 19.22
C LEU A 60 8.57 -12.62 18.97
N LYS A 61 9.25 -12.06 17.97
CA LYS A 61 10.68 -12.34 17.70
C LYS A 61 11.58 -11.94 18.87
N LYS A 62 11.37 -10.75 19.46
CA LYS A 62 12.12 -10.31 20.66
C LYS A 62 11.86 -11.22 21.86
N SER A 63 10.64 -11.72 22.00
CA SER A 63 10.25 -12.69 23.04
C SER A 63 10.66 -14.14 22.75
N ARG A 64 11.43 -14.39 21.67
CA ARG A 64 11.91 -15.74 21.26
C ARG A 64 10.79 -16.76 21.09
N GLN A 65 9.60 -16.31 20.71
CA GLN A 65 8.50 -17.19 20.38
C GLN A 65 8.77 -17.89 19.04
N ALA A 66 8.31 -19.12 18.88
CA ALA A 66 8.32 -19.79 17.58
C ALA A 66 7.20 -19.19 16.72
N VAL A 67 7.58 -18.35 15.76
CA VAL A 67 6.70 -17.64 14.81
C VAL A 67 7.09 -17.96 13.39
#